data_AF-A0A2R6CXI1-F1
#
_entry.id   AF-A0A2R6CXI1-F1
#
_cell.length_a   1.000
_cell.length_b   1.000
_cell.length_c   1.000
_cell.angle_alpha   90.00
_cell.angle_beta   90.00
_cell.angle_gamma   90.00
#
_symmetry.space_group_name_H-M   'P 1'
#
loop_
_entity.id
_entity.type
_entity.pdbx_description
1 polymer ?
#
loop_
_entity_poly.entity_id
_entity_poly.type
_entity_poly.pdbx_seq_one_letter_code
_entity_poly.pdbx_strand_id
1 'polypeptide(L)'
;MTELTVELDRSAVAAAGSSVTASVRVQPGMADPDVTRHITLCIDTSGSMSGEKMAKVREGIRWVFGYLDDDDHLSIVTFDDEVEVALPSTRWGDIGLDEADAVVDEMQAGGGTDILGGLERAYETLADLPTGPSIGRRILLLSDGRDERPTEAFADLARRVRREDAVSVPAAGIGEYYDEETIRTVGTASDAEWVHLSRADDIENFFGRKVETLGTIVAPSPNLEVELPKHAGIGDVFLRRPQVRDANYERVGDTVRVFLPDLLEFETQEVVFTVETPPCQAGLSFTLADVTLNTAAETATASAEVDCRAGASDADETVDSEITLKHLETMVRKAAGEGDLQRAETMVQQATGDADAGASVGADETQIRQTSRDLTELRAVMDAEATKELETVVDEASTDDLESQYETTKIADGDRE
;
A
#
# COMPACT_ATOMS: atom_id res chain seq x y z
N MET A 1 7.48 -6.23 22.72
CA MET A 1 6.07 -6.64 22.81
C MET A 1 5.27 -5.57 22.12
N THR A 2 4.34 -5.98 21.26
CA THR A 2 3.51 -5.07 20.50
C THR A 2 2.50 -4.39 21.42
N GLU A 3 2.34 -3.07 21.29
CA GLU A 3 1.36 -2.29 22.03
C GLU A 3 0.16 -1.97 21.13
N LEU A 4 -1.05 -2.16 21.67
CA LEU A 4 -2.31 -1.91 20.98
C LEU A 4 -3.09 -0.85 21.74
N THR A 5 -3.53 0.20 21.04
CA THR A 5 -4.32 1.29 21.60
C THR A 5 -5.57 1.53 20.76
N VAL A 6 -6.70 1.78 21.41
CA VAL A 6 -7.97 2.13 20.76
C VAL A 6 -8.44 3.46 21.32
N GLU A 7 -8.70 4.42 20.45
CA GLU A 7 -9.18 5.75 20.78
C GLU A 7 -10.50 5.99 20.05
N LEU A 8 -11.46 6.66 20.70
CA LEU A 8 -12.75 7.02 20.12
C LEU A 8 -12.87 8.53 20.03
N ASP A 9 -13.50 9.04 18.97
CA ASP A 9 -13.79 10.46 18.82
C ASP A 9 -14.77 10.98 19.86
N ARG A 10 -15.37 10.13 20.70
CA ARG A 10 -16.20 10.56 21.81
C ARG A 10 -16.28 9.49 22.88
N SER A 11 -16.45 9.93 24.12
CA SER A 11 -16.68 9.06 25.27
C SER A 11 -18.17 8.84 25.58
N ALA A 12 -19.06 9.55 24.89
CA ALA A 12 -20.50 9.44 25.09
C ALA A 12 -21.30 9.36 23.77
N VAL A 13 -22.40 8.60 23.78
CA VAL A 13 -23.28 8.38 22.63
C VAL A 13 -24.74 8.61 23.01
N ALA A 14 -25.56 9.03 22.05
CA ALA A 14 -26.99 9.23 22.29
C ALA A 14 -27.73 7.89 22.40
N ALA A 15 -28.74 7.83 23.28
CA ALA A 15 -29.57 6.65 23.49
C ALA A 15 -30.29 6.14 22.23
N ALA A 16 -30.52 7.02 21.25
CA ALA A 16 -31.11 6.67 19.97
C ALA A 16 -30.10 6.06 18.96
N GLY A 17 -28.81 6.12 19.26
CA GLY A 17 -27.70 5.78 18.36
C GLY A 17 -26.88 7.02 17.97
N SER A 18 -25.61 6.81 17.64
CA SER A 18 -24.67 7.82 17.19
C SER A 18 -23.65 7.18 16.24
N SER A 19 -23.07 7.99 15.35
CA SER A 19 -21.90 7.59 14.59
C SER A 19 -20.65 7.97 15.39
N VAL A 20 -19.77 6.99 15.63
CA VAL A 20 -18.54 7.14 16.41
C VAL A 20 -17.37 6.76 15.54
N THR A 21 -16.34 7.62 15.50
CA THR A 21 -15.09 7.29 14.81
C THR A 21 -14.13 6.64 15.80
N ALA A 22 -13.58 5.49 15.44
CA ALA A 22 -12.57 4.77 16.20
C ALA A 22 -11.23 4.79 15.45
N SER A 23 -10.14 4.96 16.21
CA SER A 23 -8.76 4.86 15.73
C SER A 23 -8.05 3.78 16.53
N VAL A 24 -7.55 2.75 15.84
CA VAL A 24 -6.78 1.66 16.42
C VAL A 24 -5.33 1.81 16.00
N ARG A 25 -4.44 2.01 16.96
CA ARG A 25 -2.99 2.14 16.73
C ARG A 25 -2.28 0.88 17.19
N VAL A 26 -1.47 0.31 16.30
CA VAL A 26 -0.59 -0.83 16.56
C VAL A 26 0.85 -0.33 16.55
N GLN A 27 1.49 -0.37 17.71
CA GLN A 27 2.89 -0.02 17.84
C GLN A 27 3.73 -1.31 17.95
N PRO A 28 4.58 -1.60 16.95
CA PRO A 28 5.37 -2.83 16.91
C PRO A 28 6.34 -2.94 18.08
N GLY A 29 6.63 -4.19 18.47
CA GLY A 29 7.79 -4.51 19.28
C GLY A 29 9.12 -4.42 18.50
N MET A 30 10.18 -5.00 19.06
CA MET A 30 11.44 -5.22 18.34
C MET A 30 11.33 -6.48 17.49
N ALA A 31 11.99 -6.49 16.34
CA ALA A 31 12.10 -7.68 15.50
C ALA A 31 12.94 -8.76 16.18
N ASP A 32 12.72 -10.01 15.79
CA ASP A 32 13.60 -11.12 16.14
C ASP A 32 14.97 -10.89 15.44
N PRO A 33 16.11 -10.97 16.14
CA PRO A 33 17.41 -10.88 15.48
C PRO A 33 17.65 -11.98 14.44
N ASP A 34 16.95 -13.11 14.54
CA ASP A 34 17.13 -14.27 13.67
C ASP A 34 16.03 -14.36 12.57
N VAL A 35 15.52 -13.21 12.09
CA VAL A 35 14.56 -13.18 10.97
C VAL A 35 15.18 -13.79 9.72
N THR A 36 14.48 -14.74 9.11
CA THR A 36 14.83 -15.31 7.81
C THR A 36 13.91 -14.76 6.73
N ARG A 37 14.47 -14.41 5.57
CA ARG A 37 13.73 -13.85 4.44
C ARG A 37 13.63 -14.87 3.32
N HIS A 38 12.41 -15.13 2.84
CA HIS A 38 12.16 -15.89 1.63
C HIS A 38 11.61 -14.93 0.57
N ILE A 39 12.42 -14.67 -0.45
CA ILE A 39 12.17 -13.62 -1.44
C ILE A 39 12.12 -14.23 -2.83
N THR A 40 11.09 -13.87 -3.58
CA THR A 40 11.04 -14.15 -5.01
C THR A 40 10.94 -12.84 -5.78
N LEU A 41 11.91 -12.59 -6.64
CA LEU A 41 11.87 -11.47 -7.58
C LEU A 41 11.05 -11.92 -8.79
N CYS A 42 9.92 -11.27 -9.04
CA CYS A 42 9.01 -11.56 -10.14
C CYS A 42 9.11 -10.42 -11.16
N ILE A 43 9.89 -10.64 -12.21
CA ILE A 43 10.39 -9.60 -13.08
C ILE A 43 9.81 -9.74 -14.48
N ASP A 44 9.16 -8.67 -14.94
CA ASP A 44 8.76 -8.52 -16.33
C ASP A 44 10.00 -8.39 -17.21
N THR A 45 10.12 -9.29 -18.18
CA THR A 45 11.15 -9.29 -19.22
C THR A 45 10.55 -9.07 -20.60
N SER A 46 9.39 -8.43 -20.69
CA SER A 46 8.76 -8.04 -21.95
C SER A 46 9.66 -7.15 -22.81
N GLY A 47 9.37 -7.06 -24.12
CA GLY A 47 10.16 -6.23 -25.04
C GLY A 47 10.28 -4.75 -24.64
N SER A 48 9.29 -4.20 -23.92
CA SER A 48 9.28 -2.83 -23.42
C SER A 48 10.31 -2.57 -22.31
N MET A 49 10.76 -3.63 -21.63
CA MET A 49 11.82 -3.57 -20.63
C MET A 49 13.23 -3.48 -21.22
N SER A 50 13.39 -3.51 -22.56
CA SER A 50 14.70 -3.45 -23.21
C SER A 50 15.48 -2.15 -22.93
N GLY A 51 16.79 -2.21 -23.15
CA GLY A 51 17.68 -1.06 -22.96
C GLY A 51 17.94 -0.73 -21.48
N GLU A 52 17.70 0.53 -21.10
CA GLU A 52 18.05 1.07 -19.79
C GLU A 52 17.27 0.42 -18.65
N LYS A 53 15.98 0.12 -18.84
CA LYS A 53 15.14 -0.53 -17.82
C LYS A 53 15.74 -1.88 -17.42
N MET A 54 16.03 -2.77 -18.36
CA MET A 54 16.64 -4.06 -18.07
C MET A 54 18.03 -3.92 -17.44
N ALA A 55 18.84 -2.94 -17.86
CA ALA A 55 20.13 -2.68 -17.23
C ALA A 55 19.94 -2.33 -15.73
N LYS A 56 18.96 -1.48 -15.43
CA LYS A 56 18.62 -1.07 -14.06
C LYS A 56 17.96 -2.17 -13.22
N VAL A 57 17.16 -3.03 -13.84
CA VAL A 57 16.67 -4.26 -13.20
C VAL A 57 17.83 -5.12 -12.73
N ARG A 58 18.81 -5.40 -13.60
CA ARG A 58 19.98 -6.19 -13.22
C ARG A 58 20.78 -5.55 -12.09
N GLU A 59 21.02 -4.24 -12.18
CA GLU A 59 21.70 -3.48 -11.12
C GLU A 59 20.91 -3.58 -9.80
N GLY A 60 19.59 -3.43 -9.84
CA GLY A 60 18.72 -3.57 -8.68
C GLY A 60 18.73 -4.97 -8.07
N ILE A 61 18.74 -6.04 -8.89
CA ILE A 61 18.88 -7.41 -8.40
C ILE A 61 20.23 -7.61 -7.72
N ARG A 62 21.32 -7.07 -8.28
CA ARG A 62 22.65 -7.13 -7.65
C ARG A 62 22.72 -6.40 -6.33
N TRP A 63 21.95 -5.31 -6.17
CA TRP A 63 21.80 -4.67 -4.88
C TRP A 63 21.14 -5.58 -3.85
N VAL A 64 20.13 -6.36 -4.23
CA VAL A 64 19.47 -7.34 -3.34
C VAL A 64 20.50 -8.30 -2.75
N PHE A 65 21.44 -8.80 -3.54
CA PHE A 65 22.48 -9.74 -3.10
C PHE A 65 23.28 -9.22 -1.89
N GLY A 66 23.47 -7.89 -1.79
CA GLY A 66 24.19 -7.27 -0.68
C GLY A 66 23.39 -7.12 0.62
N TYR A 67 22.07 -7.32 0.58
CA TYR A 67 21.17 -7.25 1.74
C TYR A 67 20.79 -8.61 2.32
N LEU A 68 21.12 -9.70 1.61
CA LEU A 68 20.77 -11.05 2.03
C LEU A 68 21.77 -11.61 3.03
N ASP A 69 21.25 -12.29 4.04
CA ASP A 69 22.00 -13.09 5.00
C ASP A 69 22.09 -14.55 4.52
N ASP A 70 23.05 -15.31 5.03
CA ASP A 70 23.33 -16.69 4.56
C ASP A 70 22.13 -17.65 4.68
N ASP A 71 21.18 -17.38 5.59
CA ASP A 71 19.98 -18.19 5.81
C ASP A 71 18.79 -17.81 4.92
N ASP A 72 18.85 -16.66 4.25
CA ASP A 72 17.79 -16.20 3.36
C ASP A 72 17.67 -17.07 2.13
N HIS A 73 16.48 -17.09 1.53
CA HIS A 73 16.23 -17.75 0.26
C HIS A 73 15.86 -16.72 -0.80
N LEU A 74 16.52 -16.82 -1.95
CA LEU A 74 16.22 -16.02 -3.13
C LEU A 74 15.79 -16.92 -4.28
N SER A 75 14.74 -16.51 -4.96
CA SER A 75 14.32 -17.05 -6.26
C SER A 75 14.16 -15.90 -7.25
N ILE A 76 14.42 -16.15 -8.53
CA ILE A 76 14.18 -15.18 -9.61
C ILE A 76 13.27 -15.84 -10.63
N VAL A 77 12.12 -15.23 -10.83
CA VAL A 77 11.14 -15.59 -11.84
C VAL A 77 11.06 -14.45 -12.84
N THR A 78 11.25 -14.77 -14.10
CA THR A 78 11.11 -13.84 -15.22
C THR A 78 9.90 -14.22 -16.05
N PHE A 79 9.21 -13.24 -16.60
CA PHE A 79 8.06 -13.49 -17.46
C PHE A 79 8.00 -12.53 -18.64
N ASP A 80 7.63 -13.08 -19.79
CA ASP A 80 7.23 -12.35 -20.99
C ASP A 80 5.93 -12.95 -21.55
N ASP A 81 5.93 -13.57 -22.72
CA ASP A 81 4.86 -14.47 -23.19
C ASP A 81 4.93 -15.84 -22.48
N GLU A 82 6.10 -16.21 -21.93
CA GLU A 82 6.35 -17.42 -21.17
C GLU A 82 6.90 -17.07 -19.78
N VAL A 83 6.80 -18.02 -18.84
CA VAL A 83 7.27 -17.82 -17.46
C VAL A 83 8.42 -18.78 -17.17
N GLU A 84 9.56 -18.21 -16.77
CA GLU A 84 10.79 -18.93 -16.47
C GLU A 84 11.23 -18.72 -15.02
N VAL A 85 11.76 -19.77 -14.40
CA VAL A 85 12.45 -19.67 -13.11
C VAL A 85 13.94 -19.60 -13.38
N ALA A 86 14.45 -18.38 -13.55
CA ALA A 86 15.86 -18.11 -13.84
C ALA A 86 16.77 -18.55 -12.67
N LEU A 87 16.32 -18.33 -11.43
CA LEU A 87 16.98 -18.86 -10.22
C LEU A 87 15.94 -19.62 -9.39
N PRO A 88 16.06 -20.96 -9.24
CA PRO A 88 15.20 -21.71 -8.32
C PRO A 88 15.43 -21.24 -6.88
N SER A 89 14.48 -21.53 -5.98
CA SER A 89 14.63 -21.15 -4.58
C SER A 89 15.93 -21.69 -4.00
N THR A 90 16.85 -20.78 -3.71
CA THR A 90 18.22 -21.08 -3.33
C THR A 90 18.54 -20.34 -2.06
N ARG A 91 19.01 -21.08 -1.05
CA ARG A 91 19.55 -20.46 0.16
C ARG A 91 20.80 -19.68 -0.19
N TRP A 92 20.87 -18.42 0.24
CA TRP A 92 21.88 -17.48 -0.21
C TRP A 92 23.31 -17.93 0.15
N GLY A 93 23.51 -18.52 1.34
CA GLY A 93 24.81 -19.08 1.74
C GLY A 93 25.27 -20.31 0.93
N ASP A 94 24.41 -20.91 0.11
CA ASP A 94 24.71 -22.10 -0.68
C ASP A 94 25.08 -21.79 -2.15
N ILE A 95 24.98 -20.53 -2.60
CA ILE A 95 25.32 -20.07 -3.96
C ILE A 95 26.47 -19.06 -3.94
N GLY A 96 27.34 -19.11 -4.96
CA GLY A 96 28.39 -18.12 -5.15
C GLY A 96 27.88 -16.85 -5.83
N LEU A 97 28.41 -15.68 -5.45
CA LEU A 97 28.04 -14.41 -6.08
C LEU A 97 28.24 -14.43 -7.61
N ASP A 98 29.34 -15.03 -8.09
CA ASP A 98 29.62 -15.16 -9.53
C ASP A 98 28.56 -16.01 -10.26
N GLU A 99 27.98 -17.01 -9.58
CA GLU A 99 26.92 -17.86 -10.14
C GLU A 99 25.58 -17.12 -10.18
N ALA A 100 25.25 -16.39 -9.12
CA ALA A 100 24.06 -15.55 -9.07
C ALA A 100 24.13 -14.41 -10.11
N ASP A 101 25.31 -13.79 -10.28
CA ASP A 101 25.53 -12.75 -11.28
C ASP A 101 25.37 -13.27 -12.73
N ALA A 102 25.80 -14.51 -13.00
CA ALA A 102 25.64 -15.12 -14.30
C ALA A 102 24.15 -15.29 -14.67
N VAL A 103 23.30 -15.68 -13.72
CA VAL A 103 21.84 -15.76 -13.93
C VAL A 103 21.27 -14.39 -14.31
N VAL A 104 21.70 -13.32 -13.63
CA VAL A 104 21.23 -11.96 -13.88
C VAL A 104 21.69 -11.44 -15.26
N ASP A 105 22.89 -11.80 -15.70
CA ASP A 105 23.41 -11.43 -17.02
C ASP A 105 22.66 -12.13 -18.17
N GLU A 106 22.11 -13.31 -17.93
CA GLU A 106 21.37 -14.08 -18.94
C GLU A 106 19.96 -13.54 -19.21
N MET A 107 19.40 -12.71 -18.32
CA MET A 107 18.07 -12.12 -18.50
C MET A 107 17.99 -11.30 -19.79
N GLN A 108 16.96 -11.49 -20.61
CA GLN A 108 16.81 -10.73 -21.87
C GLN A 108 15.38 -10.25 -22.02
N ALA A 109 15.24 -9.02 -22.50
CA ALA A 109 13.94 -8.45 -22.81
C ALA A 109 13.43 -9.00 -24.15
N GLY A 110 12.22 -9.53 -24.19
CA GLY A 110 11.58 -10.12 -25.35
C GLY A 110 10.09 -10.38 -25.11
N GLY A 111 9.34 -10.72 -26.15
CA GLY A 111 7.95 -11.16 -26.00
C GLY A 111 6.95 -10.11 -25.46
N GLY A 112 5.78 -10.62 -25.06
CA GLY A 112 4.66 -9.95 -24.41
C GLY A 112 4.74 -9.98 -22.88
N THR A 113 3.58 -10.07 -22.21
CA THR A 113 3.47 -9.87 -20.75
C THR A 113 2.46 -10.82 -20.11
N ASP A 114 2.94 -11.77 -19.28
CA ASP A 114 2.14 -12.73 -18.48
C ASP A 114 2.35 -12.50 -16.97
N ILE A 115 1.75 -11.43 -16.43
CA ILE A 115 1.90 -11.06 -15.01
C ILE A 115 1.31 -12.15 -14.10
N LEU A 116 0.12 -12.65 -14.43
CA LEU A 116 -0.55 -13.62 -13.55
C LEU A 116 0.23 -14.94 -13.48
N GLY A 117 0.73 -15.44 -14.62
CA GLY A 117 1.56 -16.64 -14.67
C GLY A 117 2.89 -16.44 -13.95
N GLY A 118 3.50 -15.25 -14.09
CA GLY A 118 4.68 -14.85 -13.32
C GLY A 118 4.44 -14.93 -11.81
N LEU A 119 3.34 -14.37 -11.33
CA LEU A 119 2.95 -14.40 -9.91
C LEU A 119 2.65 -15.81 -9.41
N GLU A 120 1.95 -16.63 -10.20
CA GLU A 120 1.66 -18.04 -9.85
C GLU A 120 2.97 -18.82 -9.69
N ARG A 121 3.87 -18.69 -10.66
CA ARG A 121 5.18 -19.35 -10.62
C ARG A 121 6.06 -18.84 -9.50
N ALA A 122 6.03 -17.53 -9.23
CA ALA A 122 6.74 -16.92 -8.12
C ALA A 122 6.26 -17.47 -6.78
N TYR A 123 4.95 -17.62 -6.60
CA TYR A 123 4.39 -18.22 -5.40
C TYR A 123 4.79 -19.70 -5.25
N GLU A 124 4.81 -20.47 -6.33
CA GLU A 124 5.28 -21.87 -6.30
C GLU A 124 6.72 -22.00 -5.79
N THR A 125 7.62 -21.06 -6.11
CA THR A 125 9.00 -21.09 -5.60
C THR A 125 9.09 -20.96 -4.08
N LEU A 126 8.07 -20.42 -3.43
CA LEU A 126 8.00 -20.25 -1.99
C LEU A 126 7.29 -21.41 -1.29
N ALA A 127 6.57 -22.27 -2.01
CA ALA A 127 5.61 -23.22 -1.44
C ALA A 127 6.26 -24.27 -0.52
N ASP A 128 7.46 -24.74 -0.86
CA ASP A 128 8.17 -25.78 -0.10
C ASP A 128 9.07 -25.22 1.01
N LEU A 129 9.14 -23.90 1.15
CA LEU A 129 9.98 -23.25 2.16
C LEU A 129 9.31 -23.22 3.54
N PRO A 130 10.08 -23.21 4.63
CA PRO A 130 9.53 -23.08 5.98
C PRO A 130 8.68 -21.82 6.17
N THR A 131 7.70 -21.91 7.06
CA THR A 131 6.86 -20.79 7.50
C THR A 131 6.96 -20.63 9.02
N GLY A 132 6.80 -19.41 9.51
CA GLY A 132 6.93 -19.14 10.94
C GLY A 132 6.84 -17.67 11.31
N PRO A 133 6.76 -17.36 12.61
CA PRO A 133 6.63 -15.99 13.11
C PRO A 133 7.83 -15.10 12.80
N SER A 134 9.04 -15.67 12.70
CA SER A 134 10.28 -14.96 12.36
C SER A 134 10.69 -15.18 10.90
N ILE A 135 9.75 -15.55 10.02
CA ILE A 135 10.01 -15.76 8.59
C ILE A 135 9.19 -14.77 7.77
N GLY A 136 9.87 -13.85 7.10
CA GLY A 136 9.26 -12.94 6.12
C GLY A 136 9.20 -13.59 4.75
N ARG A 137 8.03 -13.66 4.12
CA ARG A 137 7.85 -14.23 2.77
C ARG A 137 7.29 -13.17 1.83
N ARG A 138 7.96 -12.95 0.70
CA ARG A 138 7.63 -11.83 -0.18
C ARG A 138 7.90 -12.11 -1.65
N ILE A 139 6.96 -11.70 -2.51
CA ILE A 139 7.15 -11.64 -3.95
C ILE A 139 7.30 -10.17 -4.34
N LEU A 140 8.40 -9.79 -4.99
CA LEU A 140 8.60 -8.44 -5.50
C LEU A 140 8.26 -8.40 -6.98
N LEU A 141 7.07 -7.89 -7.31
CA LEU A 141 6.62 -7.73 -8.69
C LEU A 141 7.16 -6.42 -9.26
N LEU A 142 7.79 -6.47 -10.43
CA LEU A 142 8.15 -5.31 -11.23
C LEU A 142 7.68 -5.54 -12.67
N SER A 143 6.84 -4.64 -13.19
CA SER A 143 6.33 -4.73 -14.57
C SER A 143 6.18 -3.36 -15.22
N ASP A 144 6.35 -3.30 -16.53
CA ASP A 144 6.09 -2.10 -17.35
C ASP A 144 4.99 -2.32 -18.40
N GLY A 145 4.39 -3.52 -18.38
CA GLY A 145 3.46 -4.00 -19.37
C GLY A 145 2.02 -4.03 -18.91
N ARG A 146 1.19 -4.67 -19.72
CA ARG A 146 -0.24 -4.87 -19.49
C ARG A 146 -0.58 -6.33 -19.70
N ASP A 147 -1.42 -6.85 -18.83
CA ASP A 147 -1.96 -8.19 -18.94
C ASP A 147 -3.46 -8.08 -19.18
N GLU A 148 -3.97 -8.64 -20.28
CA GLU A 148 -5.37 -8.47 -20.71
C GLU A 148 -6.37 -9.24 -19.84
N ARG A 149 -5.90 -10.01 -18.85
CA ARG A 149 -6.77 -10.74 -17.92
C ARG A 149 -7.55 -9.79 -17.00
N PRO A 150 -8.73 -10.21 -16.50
CA PRO A 150 -9.51 -9.39 -15.57
C PRO A 150 -8.75 -9.13 -14.27
N THR A 151 -8.79 -7.89 -13.78
CA THR A 151 -8.20 -7.43 -12.51
C THR A 151 -8.52 -8.35 -11.32
N GLU A 152 -9.73 -8.92 -11.28
CA GLU A 152 -10.15 -9.83 -10.19
C GLU A 152 -9.31 -11.10 -10.09
N ALA A 153 -8.79 -11.62 -11.21
CA ALA A 153 -7.94 -12.81 -11.19
C ALA A 153 -6.64 -12.57 -10.41
N PHE A 154 -6.06 -11.37 -10.56
CA PHE A 154 -4.90 -10.92 -9.80
C PHE A 154 -5.23 -10.72 -8.33
N ALA A 155 -6.39 -10.11 -8.04
CA ALA A 155 -6.85 -9.89 -6.68
C ALA A 155 -7.04 -11.22 -5.94
N ASP A 156 -7.65 -12.21 -6.59
CA ASP A 156 -7.88 -13.54 -6.01
C ASP A 156 -6.59 -14.28 -5.72
N LEU A 157 -5.62 -14.25 -6.65
CA LEU A 157 -4.29 -14.83 -6.40
C LEU A 157 -3.58 -14.12 -5.24
N ALA A 158 -3.49 -12.80 -5.28
CA ALA A 158 -2.82 -11.99 -4.26
C ALA A 158 -3.42 -12.20 -2.85
N ARG A 159 -4.76 -12.23 -2.75
CA ARG A 159 -5.46 -12.54 -1.49
C ARG A 159 -5.17 -13.97 -1.02
N ARG A 160 -5.16 -14.94 -1.94
CA ARG A 160 -4.92 -16.35 -1.61
C ARG A 160 -3.52 -16.55 -1.02
N VAL A 161 -2.48 -16.09 -1.72
CA VAL A 161 -1.09 -16.26 -1.25
C VAL A 161 -0.83 -15.53 0.07
N ARG A 162 -1.49 -14.37 0.28
CA ARG A 162 -1.41 -13.62 1.53
C ARG A 162 -2.08 -14.34 2.70
N ARG A 163 -3.27 -14.88 2.49
CA ARG A 163 -4.07 -15.49 3.56
C ARG A 163 -3.64 -16.90 3.92
N GLU A 164 -3.24 -17.69 2.93
CA GLU A 164 -2.86 -19.09 3.15
C GLU A 164 -1.43 -19.22 3.67
N ASP A 165 -0.54 -18.32 3.23
CA ASP A 165 0.91 -18.50 3.36
C ASP A 165 1.66 -17.26 3.88
N ALA A 166 0.94 -16.19 4.24
CA ALA A 166 1.51 -14.93 4.71
C ALA A 166 2.50 -14.28 3.72
N VAL A 167 2.34 -14.54 2.41
CA VAL A 167 3.18 -13.94 1.36
C VAL A 167 2.65 -12.55 1.02
N SER A 168 3.44 -11.51 1.27
CA SER A 168 3.17 -10.17 0.75
C SER A 168 3.64 -10.05 -0.70
N VAL A 169 2.92 -9.29 -1.54
CA VAL A 169 3.30 -9.04 -2.93
C VAL A 169 3.42 -7.53 -3.20
N PRO A 170 4.49 -6.85 -2.71
CA PRO A 170 4.75 -5.49 -3.15
C PRO A 170 4.94 -5.42 -4.66
N ALA A 171 4.27 -4.46 -5.29
CA ALA A 171 4.22 -4.35 -6.73
C ALA A 171 4.72 -2.99 -7.20
N ALA A 172 5.58 -2.97 -8.21
CA ALA A 172 6.07 -1.77 -8.84
C ALA A 172 5.71 -1.76 -10.32
N GLY A 173 5.16 -0.64 -10.77
CA GLY A 173 4.99 -0.34 -12.17
C GLY A 173 6.04 0.68 -12.62
N ILE A 174 6.65 0.50 -13.79
CA ILE A 174 7.66 1.44 -14.30
C ILE A 174 7.23 2.13 -15.61
N GLY A 175 7.41 3.44 -15.65
CA GLY A 175 7.05 4.28 -16.81
C GLY A 175 5.56 4.54 -16.92
N GLU A 176 5.10 5.08 -18.05
CA GLU A 176 3.75 5.66 -18.18
C GLU A 176 2.68 4.71 -18.72
N TYR A 177 3.07 3.54 -19.26
CA TYR A 177 2.18 2.72 -20.09
C TYR A 177 1.74 1.41 -19.46
N TYR A 178 2.19 1.07 -18.26
CA TYR A 178 1.80 -0.16 -17.59
C TYR A 178 0.34 -0.12 -17.11
N ASP A 179 -0.21 -1.28 -16.77
CA ASP A 179 -1.55 -1.37 -16.18
C ASP A 179 -1.51 -1.03 -14.68
N GLU A 180 -1.74 0.24 -14.37
CA GLU A 180 -1.75 0.73 -12.99
C GLU A 180 -2.82 0.06 -12.13
N GLU A 181 -3.99 -0.24 -12.70
CA GLU A 181 -5.07 -0.89 -11.98
C GLU A 181 -4.65 -2.30 -11.52
N THR A 182 -4.00 -3.06 -12.40
CA THR A 182 -3.49 -4.40 -12.08
C THR A 182 -2.38 -4.34 -11.02
N ILE A 183 -1.37 -3.48 -11.19
CA ILE A 183 -0.27 -3.34 -10.22
C ILE A 183 -0.77 -2.92 -8.84
N ARG A 184 -1.65 -1.91 -8.80
CA ARG A 184 -2.29 -1.47 -7.56
C ARG A 184 -3.11 -2.57 -6.90
N THR A 185 -3.84 -3.34 -7.72
CA THR A 185 -4.66 -4.45 -7.23
C THR A 185 -3.81 -5.53 -6.59
N VAL A 186 -2.72 -5.98 -7.24
CA VAL A 186 -1.82 -7.00 -6.70
C VAL A 186 -1.25 -6.60 -5.35
N GLY A 187 -0.72 -5.37 -5.25
CA GLY A 187 -0.20 -4.84 -3.99
C GLY A 187 -1.27 -4.80 -2.91
N THR A 188 -2.38 -4.11 -3.19
CA THR A 188 -3.46 -3.89 -2.22
C THR A 188 -4.11 -5.19 -1.75
N ALA A 189 -4.34 -6.14 -2.66
CA ALA A 189 -5.00 -7.41 -2.38
C ALA A 189 -4.11 -8.38 -1.55
N SER A 190 -2.79 -8.20 -1.57
CA SER A 190 -1.83 -8.94 -0.74
C SER A 190 -1.45 -8.21 0.55
N ASP A 191 -2.20 -7.17 0.93
CA ASP A 191 -1.92 -6.25 2.03
C ASP A 191 -0.57 -5.52 1.94
N ALA A 192 0.04 -5.49 0.76
CA ALA A 192 1.31 -4.85 0.49
C ALA A 192 1.13 -3.48 -0.16
N GLU A 193 2.24 -2.75 -0.27
CA GLU A 193 2.28 -1.48 -0.98
C GLU A 193 2.48 -1.70 -2.48
N TRP A 194 1.99 -0.75 -3.27
CA TRP A 194 2.34 -0.62 -4.66
C TRP A 194 3.00 0.73 -4.91
N VAL A 195 3.86 0.81 -5.94
CA VAL A 195 4.64 2.02 -6.24
C VAL A 195 4.70 2.24 -7.75
N HIS A 196 4.51 3.48 -8.18
CA HIS A 196 4.86 3.94 -9.52
C HIS A 196 6.34 4.38 -9.53
N LEU A 197 7.14 3.83 -10.43
CA LEU A 197 8.52 4.21 -10.66
C LEU A 197 8.60 5.04 -11.95
N SER A 198 8.78 6.35 -11.81
CA SER A 198 8.88 7.25 -12.96
C SER A 198 10.19 7.08 -13.72
N ARG A 199 11.27 6.67 -13.03
CA ARG A 199 12.60 6.48 -13.62
C ARG A 199 13.14 5.09 -13.36
N ALA A 200 13.92 4.58 -14.30
CA ALA A 200 14.62 3.31 -14.16
C ALA A 200 15.62 3.31 -12.98
N ASP A 201 16.18 4.47 -12.65
CA ASP A 201 17.06 4.65 -11.48
C ASP A 201 16.38 4.28 -10.14
N ASP A 202 15.04 4.34 -10.06
CA ASP A 202 14.31 4.08 -8.81
C ASP A 202 14.12 2.58 -8.53
N ILE A 203 14.41 1.70 -9.51
CA ILE A 203 14.28 0.24 -9.38
C ILE A 203 15.20 -0.30 -8.28
N GLU A 204 16.45 0.18 -8.23
CA GLU A 204 17.44 -0.23 -7.23
C GLU A 204 16.93 0.06 -5.81
N ASN A 205 16.37 1.24 -5.62
CA ASN A 205 15.82 1.70 -4.34
C ASN A 205 14.54 0.94 -3.96
N PHE A 206 13.70 0.59 -4.95
CA PHE A 206 12.54 -0.27 -4.72
C PHE A 206 12.95 -1.63 -4.18
N PHE A 207 13.84 -2.36 -4.87
CA PHE A 207 14.25 -3.69 -4.42
C PHE A 207 14.99 -3.66 -3.08
N GLY A 208 16.01 -2.80 -2.95
CA GLY A 208 16.82 -2.70 -1.74
C GLY A 208 15.97 -2.45 -0.49
N ARG A 209 15.09 -1.43 -0.53
CA ARG A 209 14.20 -1.14 0.61
C ARG A 209 13.26 -2.28 0.93
N LYS A 210 12.70 -2.97 -0.07
CA LYS A 210 11.72 -4.05 0.17
C LYS A 210 12.36 -5.31 0.73
N VAL A 211 13.65 -5.54 0.49
CA VAL A 211 14.43 -6.63 1.09
C VAL A 211 14.88 -6.25 2.51
N GLU A 212 15.41 -5.04 2.68
CA GLU A 212 15.86 -4.52 3.98
C GLU A 212 14.73 -4.51 5.00
N THR A 213 13.57 -3.94 4.63
CA THR A 213 12.39 -3.90 5.52
C THR A 213 11.89 -5.28 5.91
N LEU A 214 12.04 -6.29 5.05
CA LEU A 214 11.63 -7.66 5.39
C LEU A 214 12.49 -8.26 6.51
N GLY A 215 13.74 -7.81 6.65
CA GLY A 215 14.62 -8.20 7.77
C GLY A 215 14.21 -7.59 9.11
N THR A 216 13.29 -6.62 9.11
CA THR A 216 12.78 -5.96 10.32
C THR A 216 11.39 -6.46 10.72
N ILE A 217 10.94 -7.59 10.16
CA ILE A 217 9.59 -8.10 10.43
C ILE A 217 9.45 -8.54 11.90
N VAL A 218 8.42 -8.01 12.56
CA VAL A 218 8.00 -8.40 13.92
C VAL A 218 6.94 -9.49 13.83
N ALA A 219 6.00 -9.35 12.89
CA ALA A 219 4.97 -10.35 12.65
C ALA A 219 4.49 -10.34 11.19
N PRO A 220 4.53 -11.49 10.49
CA PRO A 220 3.94 -11.61 9.16
C PRO A 220 2.42 -11.74 9.23
N SER A 221 1.72 -11.09 8.29
CA SER A 221 0.26 -11.18 8.09
C SER A 221 -0.61 -11.11 9.36
N PRO A 222 -0.47 -10.04 10.18
CA PRO A 222 -1.32 -9.87 11.34
C PRO A 222 -2.76 -9.52 10.96
N ASN A 223 -3.70 -9.73 11.88
CA ASN A 223 -5.07 -9.26 11.74
C ASN A 223 -5.60 -8.65 13.04
N LEU A 224 -6.49 -7.67 12.91
CA LEU A 224 -7.26 -7.09 14.01
C LEU A 224 -8.66 -7.69 13.99
N GLU A 225 -9.09 -8.26 15.10
CA GLU A 225 -10.47 -8.64 15.33
C GLU A 225 -11.14 -7.59 16.21
N VAL A 226 -12.12 -6.89 15.65
CA VAL A 226 -12.93 -5.88 16.33
C VAL A 226 -14.29 -6.49 16.63
N GLU A 227 -14.55 -6.83 17.89
CA GLU A 227 -15.87 -7.24 18.36
C GLU A 227 -16.71 -6.01 18.66
N LEU A 228 -17.84 -5.90 17.95
CA LEU A 228 -18.79 -4.80 18.08
C LEU A 228 -20.04 -5.26 18.84
N PRO A 229 -20.77 -4.35 19.50
CA PRO A 229 -22.07 -4.64 20.07
C PRO A 229 -23.04 -5.23 19.04
N LYS A 230 -23.96 -6.07 19.52
CA LYS A 230 -25.03 -6.61 18.68
C LYS A 230 -25.80 -5.49 18.00
N HIS A 231 -26.01 -5.65 16.70
CA HIS A 231 -26.69 -4.67 15.84
C HIS A 231 -25.94 -3.36 15.61
N ALA A 232 -24.66 -3.25 16.01
CA ALA A 232 -23.82 -2.16 15.57
C ALA A 232 -23.55 -2.26 14.06
N GLY A 233 -23.61 -1.11 13.40
CA GLY A 233 -23.12 -0.94 12.03
C GLY A 233 -21.63 -0.63 12.04
N ILE A 234 -20.91 -1.06 11.01
CA ILE A 234 -19.58 -0.55 10.71
C ILE A 234 -19.67 0.18 9.38
N GLY A 235 -19.13 1.39 9.32
CA GLY A 235 -18.99 2.15 8.09
C GLY A 235 -17.65 1.85 7.42
N ASP A 236 -17.03 2.89 6.88
CA ASP A 236 -15.76 2.77 6.17
C ASP A 236 -14.65 2.29 7.12
N VAL A 237 -13.77 1.41 6.62
CA VAL A 237 -12.59 0.92 7.35
C VAL A 237 -11.35 1.22 6.52
N PHE A 238 -10.51 2.10 7.04
CA PHE A 238 -9.31 2.56 6.36
C PHE A 238 -8.06 2.16 7.12
N LEU A 239 -7.03 1.75 6.38
CA LEU A 239 -5.67 1.77 6.89
C LEU A 239 -5.13 3.18 6.66
N ARG A 240 -4.80 3.90 7.73
CA ARG A 240 -4.23 5.27 7.67
C ARG A 240 -2.70 5.26 7.61
N ARG A 241 -2.07 4.29 8.26
CA ARG A 241 -0.61 4.08 8.26
C ARG A 241 -0.26 2.61 7.96
N PRO A 242 0.84 2.32 7.25
CA PRO A 242 1.83 3.28 6.75
C PRO A 242 1.37 4.08 5.52
N GLN A 243 0.49 3.50 4.70
CA GLN A 243 -0.13 4.13 3.54
C GLN A 243 -1.65 4.22 3.72
N VAL A 244 -2.23 5.36 3.33
CA VAL A 244 -3.69 5.55 3.34
C VAL A 244 -4.33 4.71 2.24
N ARG A 245 -5.19 3.76 2.61
CA ARG A 245 -5.98 2.93 1.68
C ARG A 245 -7.20 2.30 2.35
N ASP A 246 -8.08 1.71 1.55
CA ASP A 246 -9.09 0.80 2.09
C ASP A 246 -8.42 -0.38 2.78
N ALA A 247 -8.89 -0.70 3.98
CA ALA A 247 -8.46 -1.90 4.67
C ALA A 247 -9.18 -3.12 4.06
N ASN A 248 -8.45 -4.21 3.88
CA ASN A 248 -9.09 -5.49 3.59
C ASN A 248 -9.73 -6.00 4.88
N TYR A 249 -11.04 -6.26 4.87
CA TYR A 249 -11.71 -6.80 6.05
C TYR A 249 -12.84 -7.77 5.71
N GLU A 250 -13.15 -8.63 6.65
CA GLU A 250 -14.27 -9.57 6.59
C GLU A 250 -15.12 -9.45 7.85
N ARG A 251 -16.45 -9.46 7.69
CA ARG A 251 -17.37 -9.47 8.82
C ARG A 251 -17.91 -10.87 9.07
N VAL A 252 -17.68 -11.39 10.27
CA VAL A 252 -18.19 -12.69 10.73
C VAL A 252 -19.07 -12.45 11.95
N GLY A 253 -20.38 -12.30 11.71
CA GLY A 253 -21.34 -11.96 12.75
C GLY A 253 -21.12 -10.53 13.28
N ASP A 254 -20.80 -10.43 14.57
CA ASP A 254 -20.53 -9.16 15.26
C ASP A 254 -19.04 -8.81 15.31
N THR A 255 -18.17 -9.67 14.77
CA THR A 255 -16.72 -9.43 14.67
C THR A 255 -16.33 -8.98 13.27
N VAL A 256 -15.55 -7.91 13.21
CA VAL A 256 -14.90 -7.43 11.98
C VAL A 256 -13.43 -7.80 12.05
N ARG A 257 -12.97 -8.65 11.14
CA ARG A 257 -11.56 -9.01 11.00
C ARG A 257 -10.92 -8.14 9.93
N VAL A 258 -10.04 -7.24 10.33
CA VAL A 258 -9.25 -6.37 9.45
C VAL A 258 -7.88 -6.99 9.23
N PHE A 259 -7.49 -7.22 7.99
CA PHE A 259 -6.18 -7.72 7.62
C PHE A 259 -5.19 -6.57 7.53
N LEU A 260 -4.00 -6.77 8.10
CA LEU A 260 -2.97 -5.75 8.19
C LEU A 260 -1.75 -6.12 7.32
N PRO A 261 -0.97 -5.12 6.85
CA PRO A 261 0.37 -5.35 6.33
C PRO A 261 1.27 -6.04 7.36
N ASP A 262 2.41 -6.56 6.89
CA ASP A 262 3.45 -7.09 7.78
C ASP A 262 3.79 -6.05 8.85
N LEU A 263 3.84 -6.46 10.11
CA LEU A 263 4.21 -5.58 11.19
C LEU A 263 5.73 -5.49 11.21
N LEU A 264 6.27 -4.32 10.86
CA LEU A 264 7.70 -4.07 10.79
C LEU A 264 8.18 -3.32 12.04
N GLU A 265 9.43 -3.50 12.40
CA GLU A 265 10.06 -2.74 13.48
C GLU A 265 10.02 -1.24 13.16
N PHE A 266 9.71 -0.42 14.17
CA PHE A 266 9.61 1.05 14.05
C PHE A 266 8.50 1.58 13.13
N GLU A 267 7.68 0.73 12.54
CA GLU A 267 6.56 1.14 11.68
C GLU A 267 5.21 0.99 12.39
N THR A 268 4.70 2.11 12.91
CA THR A 268 3.36 2.14 13.50
C THR A 268 2.27 2.01 12.43
N GLN A 269 1.34 1.08 12.64
CA GLN A 269 0.14 0.95 11.83
C GLN A 269 -1.06 1.58 12.54
N GLU A 270 -1.97 2.15 11.76
CA GLU A 270 -3.15 2.84 12.30
C GLU A 270 -4.35 2.55 11.41
N VAL A 271 -5.41 1.99 11.99
CA VAL A 271 -6.69 1.71 11.31
C VAL A 271 -7.74 2.64 11.86
N VAL A 272 -8.51 3.27 10.98
CA VAL A 272 -9.59 4.19 11.34
C VAL A 272 -10.89 3.67 10.74
N PHE A 273 -11.94 3.59 11.56
CA PHE A 273 -13.26 3.17 11.11
C PHE A 273 -14.40 3.88 11.83
N THR A 274 -15.59 3.87 11.24
CA THR A 274 -16.80 4.40 11.89
C THR A 274 -17.71 3.28 12.37
N VAL A 275 -18.30 3.48 13.55
CA VAL A 275 -19.24 2.55 14.17
C VAL A 275 -20.56 3.27 14.40
N GLU A 276 -21.63 2.70 13.84
CA GLU A 276 -22.99 3.13 14.13
C GLU A 276 -23.48 2.40 15.38
N THR A 277 -23.61 3.12 16.48
CA THR A 277 -23.95 2.51 17.77
C THR A 277 -25.41 2.10 17.81
N PRO A 278 -25.76 0.93 18.36
CA PRO A 278 -27.15 0.54 18.55
C PRO A 278 -27.82 1.41 19.63
N PRO A 279 -29.16 1.46 19.68
CA PRO A 279 -29.88 2.13 20.76
C PRO A 279 -29.48 1.56 22.13
N CYS A 280 -29.17 2.46 23.07
CA CYS A 280 -28.69 2.11 24.40
C CYS A 280 -29.56 2.73 25.49
N GLN A 281 -29.49 2.19 26.70
CA GLN A 281 -30.20 2.74 27.84
C GLN A 281 -29.39 3.86 28.49
N ALA A 282 -29.97 5.06 28.54
CA ALA A 282 -29.32 6.24 29.11
C ALA A 282 -28.85 6.00 30.57
N GLY A 283 -27.63 6.44 30.87
CA GLY A 283 -26.97 6.29 32.16
C GLY A 283 -26.19 4.99 32.35
N LEU A 284 -26.09 4.13 31.32
CA LEU A 284 -25.24 2.95 31.31
C LEU A 284 -24.05 3.14 30.38
N SER A 285 -22.92 2.53 30.72
CA SER A 285 -21.74 2.44 29.87
C SER A 285 -21.65 1.03 29.26
N PHE A 286 -21.12 0.93 28.05
CA PHE A 286 -20.87 -0.35 27.37
C PHE A 286 -19.63 -0.28 26.50
N THR A 287 -19.01 -1.44 26.24
CA THR A 287 -17.88 -1.57 25.33
C THR A 287 -18.36 -1.40 23.90
N LEU A 288 -17.85 -0.37 23.19
CA LEU A 288 -18.20 -0.12 21.79
C LEU A 288 -17.32 -0.91 20.82
N ALA A 289 -16.06 -1.10 21.19
CA ALA A 289 -15.10 -1.87 20.42
C ALA A 289 -14.17 -2.62 21.38
N ASP A 290 -14.17 -3.95 21.28
CA ASP A 290 -13.13 -4.80 21.87
C ASP A 290 -12.23 -5.27 20.73
N VAL A 291 -10.95 -4.90 20.77
CA VAL A 291 -10.01 -5.07 19.66
C VAL A 291 -8.92 -6.04 20.09
N THR A 292 -8.76 -7.10 19.32
CA THR A 292 -7.69 -8.09 19.49
C THR A 292 -6.77 -8.07 18.28
N LEU A 293 -5.49 -7.79 18.49
CA LEU A 293 -4.44 -8.03 17.51
C LEU A 293 -4.00 -9.49 17.60
N ASN A 294 -4.12 -10.21 16.49
CA ASN A 294 -3.65 -11.57 16.34
C ASN A 294 -2.41 -11.61 15.45
N THR A 295 -1.32 -12.16 15.98
CA THR A 295 -0.09 -12.48 15.23
C THR A 295 0.23 -13.96 15.40
N ALA A 296 1.20 -14.47 14.64
CA ALA A 296 1.68 -15.86 14.81
C ALA A 296 2.37 -16.11 16.16
N ALA A 297 2.94 -15.07 16.79
CA ALA A 297 3.74 -15.19 18.01
C ALA A 297 2.99 -14.77 19.28
N GLU A 298 2.18 -13.71 19.20
CA GLU A 298 1.51 -13.09 20.34
C GLU A 298 0.12 -12.55 19.99
N THR A 299 -0.67 -12.28 21.03
CA THR A 299 -1.93 -11.54 20.95
C THR A 299 -1.90 -10.34 21.89
N ALA A 300 -2.50 -9.23 21.47
CA ALA A 300 -2.67 -8.04 22.28
C ALA A 300 -4.13 -7.59 22.22
N THR A 301 -4.67 -7.06 23.32
CA THR A 301 -6.07 -6.64 23.40
C THR A 301 -6.20 -5.21 23.92
N ALA A 302 -7.19 -4.49 23.42
CA ALA A 302 -7.53 -3.15 23.85
C ALA A 302 -9.02 -2.92 23.63
N SER A 303 -9.68 -2.24 24.56
CA SER A 303 -11.13 -2.01 24.50
C SER A 303 -11.45 -0.54 24.72
N ALA A 304 -12.48 -0.05 24.06
CA ALA A 304 -13.01 1.29 24.27
C ALA A 304 -14.47 1.24 24.71
N GLU A 305 -14.78 1.97 25.78
CA GLU A 305 -16.12 2.08 26.36
C GLU A 305 -16.74 3.44 26.06
N VAL A 306 -18.07 3.47 25.95
CA VAL A 306 -18.85 4.69 25.78
C VAL A 306 -19.99 4.77 26.79
N ASP A 307 -20.30 5.99 27.22
CA ASP A 307 -21.44 6.32 28.07
C ASP A 307 -22.69 6.61 27.24
N CYS A 308 -23.81 5.95 27.56
CA CYS A 308 -25.08 6.25 26.93
C CYS A 308 -25.76 7.48 27.58
N ARG A 309 -26.06 8.51 26.79
CA ARG A 309 -26.72 9.76 27.23
C ARG A 309 -28.12 9.90 26.64
N ALA A 310 -29.00 10.60 27.37
CA ALA A 310 -30.41 10.69 27.01
C ALA A 310 -30.69 11.55 25.76
N GLY A 311 -29.82 12.52 25.46
CA GLY A 311 -29.97 13.42 24.30
C GLY A 311 -28.66 13.60 23.54
N ALA A 312 -28.77 13.93 22.24
CA ALA A 312 -27.63 14.15 21.34
C ALA A 312 -26.76 15.35 21.78
N SER A 313 -27.36 16.41 22.31
CA SER A 313 -26.64 17.58 22.83
C SER A 313 -25.65 17.23 23.94
N ASP A 314 -25.99 16.26 24.78
CA ASP A 314 -25.15 15.85 25.92
C ASP A 314 -24.03 14.89 25.49
N ALA A 315 -24.16 14.28 24.30
CA ALA A 315 -23.15 13.41 23.70
C ALA A 315 -22.13 14.23 22.87
N ASP A 316 -22.61 15.25 22.15
CA ASP A 316 -21.78 16.09 21.27
C ASP A 316 -20.79 16.99 22.02
N GLU A 317 -20.99 17.30 23.31
CA GLU A 317 -20.02 18.08 24.12
C GLU A 317 -18.69 17.33 24.37
N THR A 318 -18.62 16.03 24.07
CA THR A 318 -17.45 15.17 24.38
C THR A 318 -16.66 14.70 23.17
N VAL A 319 -16.86 15.35 22.02
CA VAL A 319 -16.19 14.97 20.77
C VAL A 319 -14.73 15.41 20.78
N ASP A 320 -13.82 14.45 20.62
CA ASP A 320 -12.41 14.63 20.32
C ASP A 320 -12.21 14.88 18.82
N SER A 321 -12.06 16.16 18.50
CA SER A 321 -11.84 16.63 17.14
C SER A 321 -10.59 16.03 16.48
N GLU A 322 -9.56 15.61 17.22
CA GLU A 322 -8.34 15.06 16.63
C GLU A 322 -8.64 13.75 15.89
N ILE A 323 -9.51 12.89 16.45
CA ILE A 323 -9.86 11.60 15.86
C ILE A 323 -10.82 11.78 14.68
N THR A 324 -11.79 12.69 14.80
CA THR A 324 -12.65 13.07 13.67
C THR A 324 -11.82 13.62 12.51
N LEU A 325 -10.82 14.47 12.79
CA LEU A 325 -9.91 15.01 11.78
C LEU A 325 -9.04 13.92 11.16
N LYS A 326 -8.55 12.94 11.92
CA LYS A 326 -7.81 11.78 11.37
C LYS A 326 -8.65 11.03 10.34
N HIS A 327 -9.93 10.80 10.61
CA HIS A 327 -10.83 10.12 9.67
C HIS A 327 -11.08 10.95 8.41
N LEU A 328 -11.37 12.24 8.56
CA LEU A 328 -11.56 13.15 7.42
C LEU A 328 -10.29 13.23 6.56
N GLU A 329 -9.13 13.46 7.16
CA GLU A 329 -7.84 13.49 6.46
C GLU A 329 -7.59 12.20 5.69
N THR A 330 -7.93 11.05 6.29
CA THR A 330 -7.81 9.74 5.65
C THR A 330 -8.71 9.63 4.43
N MET A 331 -9.98 10.03 4.52
CA MET A 331 -10.91 10.03 3.38
C MET A 331 -10.43 10.95 2.25
N VAL A 332 -9.92 12.14 2.58
CA VAL A 332 -9.44 13.10 1.59
C VAL A 332 -8.17 12.58 0.90
N ARG A 333 -7.18 12.08 1.66
CA ARG A 333 -5.96 11.50 1.10
C ARG A 333 -6.26 10.30 0.22
N LYS A 334 -7.21 9.44 0.62
CA LYS A 334 -7.68 8.33 -0.21
C LYS A 334 -8.26 8.84 -1.54
N ALA A 335 -9.21 9.77 -1.49
CA ALA A 335 -9.84 10.30 -2.70
C ALA A 335 -8.81 10.96 -3.64
N ALA A 336 -7.84 11.70 -3.09
CA ALA A 336 -6.75 12.28 -3.86
C ALA A 336 -5.84 11.21 -4.48
N GLY A 337 -5.47 10.16 -3.73
CA GLY A 337 -4.66 9.04 -4.22
C GLY A 337 -5.36 8.18 -5.29
N GLU A 338 -6.69 8.23 -5.36
CA GLU A 338 -7.49 7.61 -6.44
C GLU A 338 -7.68 8.53 -7.65
N GLY A 339 -7.12 9.75 -7.63
CA GLY A 339 -7.28 10.76 -8.69
C GLY A 339 -8.62 11.51 -8.66
N ASP A 340 -9.48 11.29 -7.67
CA ASP A 340 -10.77 11.97 -7.50
C ASP A 340 -10.62 13.26 -6.69
N LEU A 341 -9.92 14.23 -7.30
CA LEU A 341 -9.64 15.53 -6.68
C LEU A 341 -10.92 16.34 -6.38
N GLN A 342 -11.98 16.18 -7.17
CA GLN A 342 -13.25 16.87 -6.93
C GLN A 342 -13.94 16.40 -5.65
N ARG A 343 -13.94 15.07 -5.42
CA ARG A 343 -14.48 14.50 -4.19
C ARG A 343 -13.64 14.91 -2.99
N ALA A 344 -12.31 14.87 -3.10
CA ALA A 344 -11.39 15.34 -2.07
C ALA A 344 -11.68 16.81 -1.69
N GLU A 345 -11.79 17.71 -2.68
CA GLU A 345 -12.13 19.12 -2.45
C GLU A 345 -13.51 19.31 -1.82
N THR A 346 -14.51 18.54 -2.26
CA THR A 346 -15.88 18.63 -1.71
C THR A 346 -15.90 18.26 -0.23
N MET A 347 -15.19 17.20 0.17
CA MET A 347 -15.09 16.77 1.57
C MET A 347 -14.45 17.86 2.45
N VAL A 348 -13.39 18.49 1.96
CA VAL A 348 -12.70 19.59 2.67
C VAL A 348 -13.62 20.79 2.81
N GLN A 349 -14.33 21.17 1.73
CA GLN A 349 -15.23 22.30 1.73
C GLN A 349 -16.40 22.11 2.70
N GLN A 350 -17.00 20.92 2.73
CA GLN A 350 -18.06 20.59 3.68
C GLN A 350 -17.56 20.71 5.13
N ALA A 351 -16.39 20.15 5.43
CA ALA A 351 -15.80 20.23 6.76
C ALA A 351 -15.46 21.69 7.18
N THR A 352 -15.00 22.53 6.25
CA THR A 352 -14.75 23.96 6.53
C THR A 352 -16.03 24.79 6.63
N GLY A 353 -17.08 24.44 5.87
CA GLY A 353 -18.35 25.16 5.86
C GLY A 353 -19.18 24.93 7.11
N ASP A 354 -19.10 23.74 7.70
CA ASP A 354 -19.77 23.42 8.97
C ASP A 354 -19.11 24.13 10.17
N ALA A 355 -17.80 24.45 10.09
CA ALA A 355 -17.09 25.23 11.11
C ALA A 355 -17.54 26.70 11.18
N ASP A 356 -17.92 27.30 10.05
CA ASP A 356 -18.44 28.69 9.97
C ASP A 356 -19.89 28.83 10.47
N ALA A 357 -20.64 27.71 10.59
CA ALA A 357 -22.06 27.70 10.93
C ALA A 357 -22.39 27.71 12.45
N GLY A 358 -21.38 27.74 13.34
CA GLY A 358 -21.58 28.14 14.73
C GLY A 358 -21.80 27.02 15.76
N ALA A 359 -21.07 25.91 15.68
CA ALA A 359 -20.80 25.04 16.82
C ALA A 359 -19.40 25.34 17.39
N SER A 360 -19.23 25.27 18.70
CA SER A 360 -18.04 25.73 19.43
C SER A 360 -16.77 24.95 19.03
N VAL A 361 -15.98 25.51 18.14
CA VAL A 361 -14.79 24.84 17.62
C VAL A 361 -13.64 25.85 17.53
N GLY A 362 -13.09 26.20 18.69
CA GLY A 362 -11.95 27.12 18.78
C GLY A 362 -10.59 26.49 18.47
N ALA A 363 -10.52 25.15 18.38
CA ALA A 363 -9.31 24.39 18.05
C ALA A 363 -9.29 23.94 16.58
N ASP A 364 -10.43 23.52 16.02
CA ASP A 364 -10.43 22.88 14.69
C ASP A 364 -10.25 23.88 13.56
N GLU A 365 -10.53 25.17 13.71
CA GLU A 365 -10.32 26.12 12.61
C GLU A 365 -8.82 26.24 12.24
N THR A 366 -7.90 26.09 13.19
CA THR A 366 -6.45 26.13 12.93
C THR A 366 -5.98 24.82 12.31
N GLN A 367 -6.49 23.69 12.80
CA GLN A 367 -6.09 22.35 12.37
C GLN A 367 -6.72 21.99 11.01
N ILE A 368 -7.97 22.38 10.75
CA ILE A 368 -8.64 22.29 9.45
C ILE A 368 -7.97 23.22 8.43
N ARG A 369 -7.59 24.45 8.81
CA ARG A 369 -6.77 25.31 7.93
C ARG A 369 -5.39 24.71 7.68
N GLN A 370 -4.83 23.98 8.64
CA GLN A 370 -3.57 23.27 8.47
C GLN A 370 -3.75 22.07 7.54
N THR A 371 -4.76 21.22 7.71
CA THR A 371 -5.12 20.16 6.77
C THR A 371 -5.41 20.72 5.38
N SER A 372 -6.12 21.85 5.28
CA SER A 372 -6.37 22.53 4.00
C SER A 372 -5.09 23.08 3.37
N ARG A 373 -4.14 23.60 4.17
CA ARG A 373 -2.79 23.97 3.72
C ARG A 373 -1.98 22.76 3.30
N ASP A 374 -1.97 21.70 4.09
CA ASP A 374 -1.28 20.44 3.81
C ASP A 374 -1.83 19.81 2.53
N LEU A 375 -3.14 19.92 2.27
CA LEU A 375 -3.78 19.53 1.01
C LEU A 375 -3.45 20.47 -0.14
N THR A 376 -3.29 21.77 0.12
CA THR A 376 -2.81 22.73 -0.87
C THR A 376 -1.33 22.48 -1.19
N GLU A 377 -0.53 22.05 -0.23
CA GLU A 377 0.86 21.62 -0.40
C GLU A 377 0.95 20.27 -1.11
N LEU A 378 0.11 19.29 -0.75
CA LEU A 378 -0.02 18.01 -1.45
C LEU A 378 -0.44 18.24 -2.91
N ARG A 379 -1.39 19.15 -3.14
CA ARG A 379 -1.78 19.65 -4.46
C ARG A 379 -0.61 20.35 -5.14
N ALA A 380 0.16 21.19 -4.46
CA ALA A 380 1.30 21.86 -5.08
C ALA A 380 2.41 20.88 -5.46
N VAL A 381 2.58 19.79 -4.72
CA VAL A 381 3.48 18.68 -5.08
C VAL A 381 2.94 17.93 -6.29
N MET A 382 1.67 17.52 -6.28
CA MET A 382 1.04 16.84 -7.41
C MET A 382 0.94 17.71 -8.67
N ASP A 383 0.56 18.98 -8.53
CA ASP A 383 0.50 19.96 -9.62
C ASP A 383 1.92 20.30 -10.10
N ALA A 384 2.94 20.35 -9.22
CA ALA A 384 4.33 20.54 -9.66
C ALA A 384 4.88 19.31 -10.37
N GLU A 385 4.51 18.10 -9.97
CA GLU A 385 4.81 16.87 -10.72
C GLU A 385 4.12 16.90 -12.08
N ALA A 386 2.80 17.18 -12.14
CA ALA A 386 2.04 17.30 -13.39
C ALA A 386 2.49 18.46 -14.29
N THR A 387 2.95 19.58 -13.71
CA THR A 387 3.49 20.73 -14.48
C THR A 387 4.90 20.43 -14.96
N LYS A 388 5.71 19.71 -14.18
CA LYS A 388 7.02 19.24 -14.61
C LYS A 388 6.88 18.23 -15.75
N GLU A 389 5.87 17.34 -15.68
CA GLU A 389 5.46 16.44 -16.77
C GLU A 389 5.08 17.23 -18.03
N LEU A 390 4.25 18.27 -17.90
CA LEU A 390 3.87 19.16 -19.00
C LEU A 390 5.05 19.98 -19.57
N GLU A 391 5.98 20.44 -18.74
CA GLU A 391 7.19 21.14 -19.18
C GLU A 391 8.16 20.20 -19.89
N THR A 392 8.35 18.96 -19.43
CA THR A 392 9.12 17.94 -20.18
C THR A 392 8.48 17.60 -21.51
N VAL A 393 7.15 17.45 -21.57
CA VAL A 393 6.43 17.17 -22.83
C VAL A 393 6.51 18.36 -23.79
N VAL A 394 6.47 19.60 -23.29
CA VAL A 394 6.61 20.81 -24.11
C VAL A 394 8.06 21.05 -24.55
N ASP A 395 9.06 20.74 -23.72
CA ASP A 395 10.47 20.81 -24.09
C ASP A 395 10.83 19.71 -25.12
N GLU A 396 10.34 18.48 -24.95
CA GLU A 396 10.50 17.39 -25.92
C GLU A 396 9.81 17.71 -27.26
N ALA A 397 8.58 18.24 -27.21
CA ALA A 397 7.88 18.71 -28.41
C ALA A 397 8.57 19.92 -29.08
N SER A 398 9.23 20.79 -28.30
CA SER A 398 9.97 21.94 -28.85
C SER A 398 11.33 21.55 -29.42
N THR A 399 11.96 20.47 -28.95
CA THR A 399 13.16 19.90 -29.57
C THR A 399 12.87 19.15 -30.87
N ASP A 400 11.75 18.42 -30.97
CA ASP A 400 11.39 17.67 -32.18
C ASP A 400 10.86 18.56 -33.33
N ASP A 401 10.23 19.70 -33.02
CA ASP A 401 9.74 20.63 -34.05
C ASP A 401 10.83 21.57 -34.63
N LEU A 402 12.02 21.62 -34.03
CA LEU A 402 13.13 22.46 -34.53
C LEU A 402 14.18 21.68 -35.35
N GLU A 403 14.28 20.36 -35.24
CA GLU A 403 15.15 19.56 -36.13
C GLU A 403 14.46 19.13 -37.44
N SER A 404 13.13 18.99 -37.49
CA SER A 404 12.44 18.57 -38.72
C SER A 404 12.30 19.67 -39.79
N GLN A 405 12.46 20.94 -39.44
CA GLN A 405 12.34 22.07 -40.39
C GLN A 405 13.67 22.52 -41.03
N TYR A 406 14.82 21.95 -40.64
CA TYR A 406 16.11 22.28 -41.27
C TYR A 406 16.62 21.27 -42.31
N GLU A 407 16.02 20.07 -42.44
CA GLU A 407 16.42 19.08 -43.46
C GLU A 407 15.51 18.97 -44.69
N THR A 408 14.32 19.59 -44.70
CA THR A 408 13.40 19.54 -45.86
C THR A 408 13.55 20.67 -46.88
N THR A 409 14.54 21.58 -46.72
CA THR A 409 14.80 22.66 -47.69
C THR A 409 16.13 22.53 -48.46
N LYS A 410 16.65 21.30 -48.65
CA LYS A 410 17.84 21.06 -49.50
C LYS A 410 17.75 19.91 -50.50
N ILE A 411 16.57 19.32 -50.71
CA ILE A 411 16.34 18.31 -51.77
C ILE A 411 15.29 18.81 -52.78
N ALA A 412 15.43 20.06 -53.22
CA ALA A 412 14.62 20.63 -54.30
C ALA A 412 15.46 21.43 -55.31
N ASP A 413 16.76 21.13 -55.43
CA ASP A 413 17.62 21.61 -56.51
C ASP A 413 18.54 20.48 -56.95
N GLY A 414 18.10 19.72 -57.96
CA GLY A 414 18.91 18.63 -58.50
C GLY A 414 18.20 17.67 -59.42
N ASP A 415 17.34 18.15 -60.33
CA ASP A 415 16.98 17.41 -61.55
C ASP A 415 16.48 18.38 -62.64
N ARG A 416 17.45 19.01 -63.31
CA ARG A 416 17.30 19.51 -64.68
C ARG A 416 18.63 19.31 -65.41
N GLU A 417 18.51 18.59 -66.53
CA GLU A 417 19.47 18.32 -67.62
C GLU A 417 20.38 17.10 -67.51
#